data_AF-A0A838VW68-F1
#
_entry.id   AF-A0A838VW68-F1
#
_cell.length_a   1.000
_cell.length_b   1.000
_cell.length_c   1.000
_cell.angle_alpha   90.00
_cell.angle_beta   90.00
_cell.angle_gamma   90.00
#
_symmetry.space_group_name_H-M   'P 1'
#
loop_
_entity.id
_entity.type
_entity.pdbx_description
1 polymer ?
#
loop_
_entity_poly.entity_id
_entity_poly.type
_entity_poly.pdbx_seq_one_letter_code
_entity_poly.pdbx_strand_id
1 'polypeptide(L)'
;MYRIGRDGLDINKIGVKENDVTVFVFGEVDARVHILKQANEKKCEIKVVVKELVSSYIKSIIQNKSVCKSIKTIIMAVVPPTQACGLDNIPIFGTIEERINIVRLLNKNIHKECSKYNLIMLDVNDLYSKNNILDPELSDSCNHINMAYNDPIKKRLIDIIAS
;
A
#
# COMPACT_ATOMS: atom_id res chain seq x y z
N MET A 1 4.65 -14.37 -1.35
CA MET A 1 5.30 -13.68 -2.49
C MET A 1 4.28 -12.75 -3.11
N TYR A 2 4.71 -11.53 -3.43
CA TYR A 2 3.92 -10.40 -3.90
C TYR A 2 3.11 -10.73 -5.16
N ARG A 3 1.84 -11.12 -5.02
CA ARG A 3 1.04 -11.66 -6.14
C ARG A 3 1.07 -10.74 -7.36
N ILE A 4 0.93 -9.43 -7.17
CA ILE A 4 0.94 -8.49 -8.30
C ILE A 4 2.34 -8.27 -8.89
N GLY A 5 3.39 -8.33 -8.06
CA GLY A 5 4.77 -8.23 -8.54
C GLY A 5 5.26 -9.50 -9.25
N ARG A 6 4.74 -10.67 -8.87
CA ARG A 6 5.12 -12.00 -9.39
C ARG A 6 4.23 -12.44 -10.55
N ASP A 7 2.92 -12.39 -10.35
CA ASP A 7 1.90 -12.88 -11.29
C ASP A 7 1.49 -11.79 -12.30
N GLY A 8 1.90 -10.55 -12.06
CA GLY A 8 1.45 -9.39 -12.82
C GLY A 8 0.02 -9.00 -12.48
N LEU A 9 -0.49 -8.02 -13.22
CA LEU A 9 -1.88 -7.62 -13.22
C LEU A 9 -2.28 -7.35 -14.66
N ASP A 10 -3.48 -7.75 -15.05
CA ASP A 10 -4.09 -7.41 -16.33
C ASP A 10 -5.43 -6.74 -16.04
N ILE A 11 -5.46 -5.41 -16.08
CA ILE A 11 -6.63 -4.63 -15.71
C ILE A 11 -7.79 -4.81 -16.71
N ASN A 12 -7.52 -5.23 -17.95
CA ASN A 12 -8.57 -5.47 -18.93
C ASN A 12 -9.40 -6.71 -18.58
N LYS A 13 -8.74 -7.75 -18.04
CA LYS A 13 -9.42 -8.99 -17.63
C LYS A 13 -10.38 -8.78 -16.47
N ILE A 14 -10.23 -7.70 -15.70
CA ILE A 14 -11.13 -7.30 -14.63
C ILE A 14 -12.12 -6.20 -15.06
N GLY A 15 -12.15 -5.88 -16.36
CA GLY A 15 -13.17 -5.00 -16.97
C GLY A 15 -12.91 -3.50 -16.89
N VAL A 16 -11.68 -3.08 -16.54
CA VAL A 16 -11.29 -1.66 -16.56
C VAL A 16 -11.23 -1.15 -18.00
N LYS A 17 -11.72 0.07 -18.24
CA LYS A 17 -11.82 0.71 -19.56
C LYS A 17 -11.09 2.05 -19.58
N GLU A 18 -10.95 2.60 -20.78
CA GLU A 18 -10.48 3.98 -20.98
C GLU A 18 -11.35 4.97 -20.19
N ASN A 19 -10.70 5.99 -19.61
CA ASN A 19 -11.29 7.02 -18.75
C ASN A 19 -11.80 6.53 -17.38
N ASP A 20 -11.62 5.26 -17.03
CA ASP A 20 -11.86 4.81 -15.66
C ASP A 20 -10.81 5.37 -14.70
N VAL A 21 -11.17 5.38 -13.41
CA VAL A 21 -10.24 5.64 -12.31
C VAL A 21 -9.89 4.30 -11.65
N THR A 22 -8.59 4.04 -11.51
CA THR A 22 -8.08 2.85 -10.82
C THR A 22 -7.40 3.26 -9.52
N VAL A 23 -7.77 2.59 -8.42
CA VAL A 23 -7.14 2.77 -7.12
C VAL A 23 -6.49 1.46 -6.69
N PHE A 24 -5.18 1.48 -6.54
CA PHE A 24 -4.37 0.34 -6.11
C PHE A 24 -4.11 0.40 -4.62
N VAL A 25 -4.60 -0.60 -3.88
CA VAL A 25 -4.49 -0.68 -2.41
C VAL A 25 -3.74 -1.96 -2.04
N PHE A 26 -2.42 -1.86 -1.87
CA PHE A 26 -1.54 -2.99 -1.59
C PHE A 26 -0.56 -2.66 -0.47
N GLY A 27 0.12 -3.67 0.06
CA GLY A 27 1.26 -3.49 0.96
C GLY A 27 1.00 -3.71 2.45
N GLU A 28 -0.26 -3.74 2.91
CA GLU A 28 -0.57 -4.00 4.33
C GLU A 28 -0.01 -5.35 4.79
N VAL A 29 -0.43 -6.44 4.14
CA VAL A 29 0.03 -7.78 4.46
C VAL A 29 1.55 -7.92 4.26
N ASP A 30 2.10 -7.21 3.28
CA ASP A 30 3.53 -7.22 3.00
C ASP A 30 4.34 -6.61 4.15
N ALA A 31 3.88 -5.46 4.66
CA ALA A 31 4.47 -4.78 5.80
C ALA A 31 4.30 -5.57 7.10
N ARG A 32 3.13 -6.16 7.32
CA ARG A 32 2.81 -6.92 8.53
C ARG A 32 3.51 -8.29 8.61
N VAL A 33 3.74 -8.94 7.46
CA VAL A 33 4.15 -10.36 7.44
C VAL A 33 5.41 -10.62 6.62
N HIS A 34 5.50 -10.08 5.40
CA HIS A 34 6.40 -10.65 4.38
C HIS A 34 7.76 -9.97 4.27
N ILE A 35 7.85 -8.65 4.44
CA ILE A 35 9.08 -7.91 4.16
C ILE A 35 10.20 -8.31 5.11
N LEU A 36 9.94 -8.26 6.42
CA LEU A 36 10.95 -8.62 7.42
C LEU A 36 11.30 -10.12 7.34
N LYS A 37 10.30 -10.98 7.15
CA LYS A 37 10.51 -12.41 6.95
C LYS A 37 11.45 -12.69 5.76
N GLN A 38 11.20 -12.04 4.62
CA GLN A 38 12.06 -12.18 3.44
C GLN A 38 13.46 -11.60 3.64
N ALA A 39 13.59 -10.47 4.35
CA ALA A 39 14.90 -9.90 4.66
C ALA A 39 15.74 -10.89 5.49
N ASN A 40 15.12 -11.54 6.48
CA ASN A 40 15.76 -12.56 7.32
C ASN A 40 16.12 -13.82 6.51
N GLU A 41 15.19 -14.35 5.72
CA GLU A 41 15.40 -15.56 4.90
C GLU A 41 16.49 -15.35 3.83
N LYS A 42 16.49 -14.19 3.17
CA LYS A 42 17.48 -13.82 2.14
C LYS A 42 18.79 -13.29 2.74
N LYS A 43 18.86 -13.07 4.06
CA LYS A 43 19.99 -12.44 4.75
C LYS A 43 20.39 -11.09 4.12
N CYS A 44 19.41 -10.25 3.83
CA CYS A 44 19.62 -8.94 3.23
C CYS A 44 18.92 -7.82 4.02
N GLU A 45 19.28 -6.57 3.71
CA GLU A 45 18.65 -5.43 4.38
C GLU A 45 17.18 -5.25 3.96
N ILE A 46 16.32 -4.86 4.90
CA ILE A 46 14.90 -4.54 4.68
C ILE A 46 14.72 -3.58 3.49
N LYS A 47 15.60 -2.57 3.37
CA LYS A 47 15.54 -1.57 2.29
C LYS A 47 15.68 -2.19 0.89
N VAL A 48 16.39 -3.31 0.76
CA VAL A 48 16.56 -4.05 -0.50
C VAL A 48 15.25 -4.72 -0.87
N VAL A 49 14.63 -5.43 0.08
CA VAL A 49 13.34 -6.09 -0.11
C VAL A 49 12.24 -5.08 -0.46
N VAL A 50 12.20 -3.94 0.24
CA VAL A 50 11.25 -2.84 -0.04
C VAL A 50 11.45 -2.29 -1.45
N LYS A 51 12.70 -2.04 -1.86
CA LYS A 51 13.01 -1.50 -3.19
C LYS A 51 12.60 -2.48 -4.30
N GLU A 52 12.92 -3.76 -4.14
CA GLU A 52 12.48 -4.82 -5.07
C GLU A 52 10.96 -4.85 -5.17
N LEU A 53 10.26 -4.86 -4.03
CA LEU A 53 8.81 -4.89 -3.97
C LEU A 53 8.17 -3.71 -4.72
N VAL A 54 8.54 -2.48 -4.34
CA VAL A 54 7.98 -1.28 -4.93
C VAL A 54 8.29 -1.22 -6.42
N SER A 55 9.51 -1.58 -6.83
CA SER A 55 9.87 -1.62 -8.25
C SER A 55 8.99 -2.60 -9.03
N SER A 56 8.74 -3.80 -8.49
CA SER A 56 7.84 -4.77 -9.12
C SER A 56 6.40 -4.28 -9.19
N TYR A 57 5.86 -3.68 -8.12
CA TYR A 57 4.52 -3.10 -8.12
C TYR A 57 4.33 -2.02 -9.16
N ILE A 58 5.24 -1.05 -9.18
CA ILE A 58 5.17 0.08 -10.11
C ILE A 58 5.34 -0.40 -11.55
N LYS A 59 6.24 -1.37 -11.80
CA LYS A 59 6.39 -1.99 -13.12
C LYS A 59 5.08 -2.64 -13.59
N SER A 60 4.44 -3.46 -12.75
CA SER A 60 3.16 -4.09 -13.09
C SER A 60 2.07 -3.06 -13.39
N ILE A 61 1.98 -1.98 -12.61
CA ILE A 61 0.99 -0.90 -12.82
C ILE A 61 1.24 -0.17 -14.15
N ILE A 62 2.49 0.19 -14.46
CA ILE A 62 2.84 0.92 -15.69
C ILE A 62 2.59 0.07 -16.94
N GLN A 63 2.87 -1.24 -16.88
CA GLN A 63 2.58 -2.15 -17.98
C GLN A 63 1.08 -2.16 -18.36
N ASN A 64 0.20 -1.93 -17.38
CA ASN A 64 -1.23 -1.80 -17.64
C ASN A 64 -1.60 -0.44 -18.26
N LYS A 65 -0.93 0.63 -17.87
CA LYS A 65 -1.12 1.98 -18.46
C LYS A 65 -0.74 2.05 -19.94
N SER A 66 0.17 1.19 -20.41
CA SER A 66 0.46 1.11 -21.85
C SER A 66 -0.68 0.52 -22.68
N VAL A 67 -1.61 -0.22 -22.05
CA VAL A 67 -2.75 -0.85 -22.72
C VAL A 67 -3.98 0.06 -22.72
N CYS A 68 -4.16 0.86 -21.66
CA CYS A 68 -5.21 1.87 -21.57
C CYS A 68 -4.61 3.25 -21.24
N LYS A 69 -4.55 4.12 -22.23
CA LYS A 69 -3.73 5.35 -22.19
C LYS A 69 -4.32 6.45 -21.30
N SER A 70 -5.64 6.47 -21.13
CA SER A 70 -6.40 7.55 -20.48
C SER A 70 -6.95 7.17 -19.11
N ILE A 71 -6.36 6.16 -18.46
CA ILE A 71 -6.75 5.78 -17.09
C ILE A 71 -6.08 6.71 -16.08
N LYS A 72 -6.88 7.25 -15.16
CA LYS A 72 -6.37 7.92 -13.96
C LYS A 72 -5.97 6.85 -12.94
N THR A 73 -4.67 6.72 -12.70
CA THR A 73 -4.09 5.70 -11.81
C THR A 73 -3.68 6.32 -10.48
N ILE A 74 -4.26 5.80 -9.39
CA ILE A 74 -4.02 6.22 -8.02
C ILE A 74 -3.45 5.03 -7.24
N ILE A 75 -2.41 5.26 -6.46
CA ILE A 75 -1.83 4.28 -5.53
C ILE A 75 -2.08 4.77 -4.11
N MET A 76 -2.77 3.98 -3.30
CA MET A 76 -2.99 4.29 -1.89
C MET A 76 -1.72 3.97 -1.09
N ALA A 77 -1.32 4.89 -0.22
CA ALA A 77 -0.26 4.66 0.75
C ALA A 77 -0.62 3.49 1.66
N VAL A 78 0.38 2.74 2.09
CA VAL A 78 0.22 1.71 3.12
C VAL A 78 -0.16 2.41 4.41
N VAL A 79 -1.26 1.99 5.03
CA VAL A 79 -1.73 2.57 6.29
C VAL A 79 -0.75 2.29 7.44
N PRO A 80 -0.80 3.07 8.54
CA PRO A 80 0.04 2.79 9.70
C PRO A 80 -0.16 1.35 10.21
N PRO A 81 0.89 0.71 10.75
CA PRO A 81 0.76 -0.65 11.27
C PRO A 81 -0.04 -0.65 12.59
N THR A 82 -0.73 -1.76 12.87
CA THR A 82 -1.36 -1.98 14.18
C THR A 82 -0.38 -2.67 15.16
N GLN A 83 -0.58 -2.46 16.46
CA GLN A 83 0.26 -3.04 17.51
C GLN A 83 0.06 -4.55 17.63
N ALA A 84 -1.19 -4.99 17.71
CA ALA A 84 -1.62 -6.38 17.57
C ALA A 84 -3.15 -6.40 17.51
N CYS A 85 -3.72 -7.33 16.74
CA CYS A 85 -5.14 -7.63 16.82
C CYS A 85 -5.34 -8.68 17.94
N GLY A 86 -6.36 -8.52 18.79
CA GLY A 86 -6.70 -9.51 19.82
C GLY A 86 -7.24 -10.83 19.27
N LEU A 87 -7.19 -11.04 17.95
CA LEU A 87 -7.57 -12.27 17.28
C LEU A 87 -6.31 -13.14 17.09
N ASP A 88 -6.26 -14.27 17.80
CA ASP A 88 -5.10 -15.17 17.91
C ASP A 88 -4.56 -15.73 16.57
N ASN A 89 -5.25 -15.51 15.45
CA ASN A 89 -4.92 -16.14 14.16
C ASN A 89 -4.43 -15.19 13.07
N ILE A 90 -4.19 -13.91 13.40
CA ILE A 90 -3.70 -12.96 12.41
C ILE A 90 -2.17 -13.01 12.37
N PRO A 91 -1.56 -13.37 11.24
CA PRO A 91 -0.10 -13.46 11.17
C PRO A 91 0.51 -12.07 11.32
N ILE A 92 1.42 -11.92 12.28
CA ILE A 92 2.21 -10.71 12.48
C ILE A 92 3.66 -11.16 12.61
N PHE A 93 4.58 -10.50 11.91
CA PHE A 93 6.00 -10.80 11.98
C PHE A 93 6.80 -9.54 12.33
N GLY A 94 7.71 -9.67 13.29
CA GLY A 94 8.52 -8.56 13.82
C GLY A 94 7.83 -7.74 14.92
N THR A 95 8.58 -6.81 15.50
CA THR A 95 8.08 -5.84 16.49
C THR A 95 7.26 -4.73 15.82
N ILE A 96 6.54 -3.97 16.61
CA ILE A 96 5.83 -2.79 16.11
C ILE A 96 6.80 -1.74 15.55
N GLU A 97 7.97 -1.53 16.16
CA GLU A 97 8.95 -0.56 15.63
C GLU A 97 9.50 -0.99 14.26
N GLU A 98 9.75 -2.28 14.07
CA GLU A 98 10.18 -2.83 12.78
C GLU A 98 9.12 -2.59 11.72
N ARG A 99 7.84 -2.84 12.02
CA ARG A 99 6.73 -2.59 11.10
C ARG A 99 6.53 -1.11 10.80
N ILE A 100 6.67 -0.22 11.79
CA ILE A 100 6.63 1.23 11.58
C ILE A 100 7.73 1.64 10.59
N ASN A 101 8.94 1.13 10.78
CA ASN A 101 10.05 1.43 9.88
C ASN A 101 9.80 0.90 8.46
N ILE A 102 9.22 -0.30 8.33
CA ILE A 102 8.85 -0.91 7.05
C ILE A 102 7.79 -0.06 6.33
N VAL A 103 6.68 0.30 6.99
CA VAL A 103 5.63 1.14 6.39
C VAL A 103 6.19 2.49 5.94
N ARG A 104 7.02 3.13 6.77
CA ARG A 104 7.70 4.37 6.41
C ARG A 104 8.59 4.22 5.17
N LEU A 105 9.36 3.13 5.10
CA LEU A 105 10.21 2.84 3.93
C LEU A 105 9.38 2.55 2.68
N LEU A 106 8.29 1.80 2.80
CA LEU A 106 7.36 1.52 1.70
C LEU A 106 6.78 2.80 1.13
N ASN A 107 6.12 3.61 1.97
CA ASN A 107 5.45 4.83 1.53
C ASN A 107 6.45 5.82 0.93
N LYS A 108 7.65 5.95 1.50
CA LYS A 108 8.72 6.77 0.93
C LYS A 108 9.14 6.31 -0.48
N ASN A 109 9.28 4.99 -0.70
CA ASN A 109 9.66 4.47 -2.02
C ASN A 109 8.50 4.54 -3.02
N ILE A 110 7.27 4.27 -2.59
CA ILE A 110 6.05 4.43 -3.41
C ILE A 110 5.93 5.88 -3.87
N HIS A 111 6.04 6.85 -2.95
CA HIS A 111 5.98 8.28 -3.28
C HIS A 111 7.03 8.65 -4.33
N LYS A 112 8.29 8.23 -4.12
CA LYS A 112 9.38 8.48 -5.06
C LYS A 112 9.09 7.93 -6.46
N GLU A 113 8.61 6.69 -6.57
CA GLU A 113 8.30 6.10 -7.87
C GLU A 113 7.04 6.71 -8.49
N CYS A 114 6.05 7.13 -7.69
CA CYS A 114 4.89 7.87 -8.18
C CYS A 114 5.31 9.19 -8.83
N SER A 115 6.17 9.98 -8.18
CA SER A 115 6.71 11.21 -8.76
C SER A 115 7.48 10.95 -10.06
N LYS A 116 8.26 9.87 -10.11
CA LYS A 116 9.07 9.50 -11.28
C LYS A 116 8.23 9.12 -12.50
N TYR A 117 7.12 8.44 -12.30
CA TYR A 117 6.27 7.90 -13.38
C TYR A 117 4.97 8.68 -13.59
N ASN A 118 4.85 9.85 -12.97
CA ASN A 118 3.65 10.68 -13.01
C ASN A 118 2.39 9.89 -12.64
N LEU A 119 2.47 9.18 -11.52
CA LEU A 119 1.35 8.48 -10.87
C LEU A 119 0.89 9.28 -9.66
N ILE A 120 -0.38 9.14 -9.31
CA ILE A 120 -0.95 9.85 -8.16
C ILE A 120 -0.84 8.95 -6.93
N MET A 121 -0.31 9.49 -5.84
CA MET A 121 -0.33 8.81 -4.54
C MET A 121 -1.43 9.42 -3.68
N LEU A 122 -2.36 8.57 -3.21
CA LEU A 122 -3.28 8.91 -2.14
C LEU A 122 -2.62 8.56 -0.82
N ASP A 123 -1.97 9.54 -0.18
CA ASP A 123 -1.50 9.38 1.19
C ASP A 123 -2.59 9.80 2.16
N VAL A 124 -2.82 8.97 3.18
CA VAL A 124 -3.76 9.21 4.28
C VAL A 124 -3.17 8.83 5.64
N ASN A 125 -1.87 8.53 5.71
CA ASN A 125 -1.25 8.06 6.95
C ASN A 125 -1.42 9.05 8.10
N ASP A 126 -1.26 10.33 7.81
CA ASP A 126 -1.39 11.44 8.77
C ASP A 126 -2.76 11.47 9.46
N LEU A 127 -3.81 10.98 8.79
CA LEU A 127 -5.19 11.02 9.28
C LEU A 127 -5.54 9.87 10.22
N TYR A 128 -4.81 8.76 10.15
CA TYR A 128 -5.13 7.54 10.89
C TYR A 128 -4.01 7.09 11.83
N SER A 129 -3.00 7.93 12.03
CA SER A 129 -1.81 7.61 12.81
C SER A 129 -1.84 8.27 14.18
N LYS A 130 -1.62 7.47 15.23
CA LYS A 130 -1.32 7.94 16.59
C LYS A 130 0.01 7.31 16.98
N ASN A 131 1.05 8.10 17.25
CA ASN A 131 2.41 7.60 17.55
C ASN A 131 3.00 6.68 16.45
N ASN A 132 2.72 6.96 15.17
CA ASN A 132 3.15 6.16 14.01
C ASN A 132 2.50 4.77 13.88
N ILE A 133 1.53 4.44 14.72
CA ILE A 133 0.70 3.24 14.61
C ILE A 133 -0.73 3.62 14.22
N LEU A 134 -1.50 2.66 13.74
CA LEU A 134 -2.92 2.88 13.44
C LEU A 134 -3.63 3.26 14.73
N ASP A 135 -4.32 4.40 14.73
CA ASP A 135 -5.07 4.87 15.89
C ASP A 135 -6.15 3.83 16.25
N PRO A 136 -6.10 3.21 17.45
CA PRO A 136 -7.08 2.22 17.86
C PRO A 136 -8.52 2.76 17.83
N GLU A 137 -8.72 4.07 18.06
CA GLU A 137 -10.03 4.72 18.02
C GLU A 137 -10.60 4.81 16.59
N LEU A 138 -9.73 4.79 15.57
CA LEU A 138 -10.11 4.85 14.16
C LEU A 138 -10.06 3.48 13.47
N SER A 139 -9.68 2.43 14.20
CA SER A 139 -9.50 1.07 13.69
C SER A 139 -10.74 0.20 13.90
N ASP A 140 -10.84 -0.91 13.17
CA ASP A 140 -11.74 -2.02 13.46
C ASP A 140 -11.29 -2.89 14.65
N SER A 141 -10.45 -2.34 15.55
CA SER A 141 -9.73 -3.05 16.62
C SER A 141 -8.74 -4.10 16.12
N CYS A 142 -8.34 -4.02 14.85
CA CYS A 142 -7.51 -5.02 14.21
C CYS A 142 -6.47 -4.37 13.27
N ASN A 143 -6.47 -4.71 11.97
CA ASN A 143 -5.50 -4.19 11.00
C ASN A 143 -6.11 -3.22 9.98
N HIS A 144 -7.40 -2.88 10.13
CA HIS A 144 -8.10 -2.02 9.18
C HIS A 144 -8.56 -0.72 9.84
N ILE A 145 -8.71 0.30 9.01
CA ILE A 145 -9.47 1.50 9.35
C ILE A 145 -10.94 1.08 9.46
N ASN A 146 -11.61 1.51 10.53
CA ASN A 146 -13.02 1.24 10.72
C ASN A 146 -13.83 1.86 9.57
N MET A 147 -14.82 1.15 9.06
CA MET A 147 -15.70 1.67 8.01
C MET A 147 -16.40 2.98 8.40
N ALA A 148 -16.69 3.19 9.69
CA ALA A 148 -17.30 4.42 10.19
C ALA A 148 -16.39 5.66 10.01
N TYR A 149 -15.08 5.48 9.82
CA TYR A 149 -14.10 6.56 9.74
C TYR A 149 -13.45 6.68 8.36
N ASN A 150 -14.06 6.14 7.30
CA ASN A 150 -13.46 6.18 5.96
C ASN A 150 -13.75 7.46 5.15
N ASP A 151 -14.56 8.38 5.66
CA ASP A 151 -14.93 9.62 4.97
C ASP A 151 -13.74 10.49 4.53
N PRO A 152 -12.65 10.62 5.32
CA PRO A 152 -11.47 11.34 4.85
C PRO A 152 -10.82 10.74 3.60
N ILE A 153 -10.83 9.39 3.46
CA ILE A 153 -10.35 8.71 2.25
C ILE A 153 -11.25 9.07 1.06
N LYS A 154 -12.58 8.99 1.24
CA LYS A 154 -13.54 9.34 0.19
C LYS A 154 -13.35 10.78 -0.29
N LYS A 155 -13.22 11.73 0.65
CA LYS A 155 -13.04 13.14 0.34
C LYS A 155 -11.76 13.37 -0.49
N ARG A 156 -10.62 12.86 -0.03
CA ARG A 156 -9.35 12.99 -0.78
C ARG A 156 -9.42 12.30 -2.16
N LEU A 157 -10.10 11.17 -2.27
CA LEU A 157 -10.33 10.51 -3.57
C LEU A 157 -11.18 11.37 -4.50
N ILE A 158 -12.28 11.96 -4.02
CA ILE A 158 -13.13 12.87 -4.82
C ILE A 158 -12.30 14.05 -5.33
N ASP A 159 -11.50 14.67 -4.47
CA ASP A 159 -10.65 15.81 -4.84
C ASP A 159 -9.64 15.44 -5.94
N ILE A 160 -8.99 14.27 -5.82
CA ILE A 160 -8.05 13.73 -6.83
C ILE A 160 -8.77 13.38 -8.15
N ILE A 161 -9.99 12.84 -8.08
CA ILE A 161 -10.74 12.46 -9.26
C ILE A 161 -11.21 13.71 -10.02
N ALA A 162 -11.58 14.76 -9.30
CA ALA A 162 -12.05 16.03 -9.87
C ALA A 162 -10.94 16.92 -10.44
N SER A 163 -9.67 16.75 -10.02
CA SER A 163 -8.51 17.50 -10.54
C SER A 163 -8.06 17.03 -11.92
#